data_AF-A0A9X3N218-F1
#
_entry.id   AF-A0A9X3N218-F1
#
_cell.length_a   1.000
_cell.length_b   1.000
_cell.length_c   1.000
_cell.angle_alpha   90.00
_cell.angle_beta   90.00
_cell.angle_gamma   90.00
#
_symmetry.space_group_name_H-M   'P 1'
#
loop_
_entity.id
_entity.type
_entity.pdbx_description
1 polymer ?
#
loop_
_entity_poly.entity_id
_entity_poly.type
_entity_poly.pdbx_seq_one_letter_code
_entity_poly.pdbx_strand_id
1 'polypeptide(L)'
;MDRGLQEIVDALSLSLGRPVLIDDAELRPLAYSSQFGELDDVRTASILGRHSPDDARVALFDEGIRTAAGPVHIPARPDIGMRARVCVPLVGGGRRLGYLWLFEDPPVAEADLRLARAAAAEAAALVGPDADAQLLRRRHEQQLVVALLSGEPREVEAAATTLEAEHYLPLRPVCVWVAAPAGPAGDEWSAEALDRLRARLAAKQAICAELDGRLVCLAGVRGLAGNAVMEALGTLSAPSALVGQGEAVEDLYELPTSYRRALAALRVAAHSESGTASWDLLGVERVVTALPDAALEDLPDGLRRLLAGDQALVRTLEAYLDHAGDVKRTAAALSLHRGGLYYRLRRIEEVAGVNLHDGEDRLLCHLALRLARLKGGQTQG
;
A
#
# COMPACT_ATOMS: atom_id res chain seq x y z
N MET A 1 -24.90 13.96 0.39
CA MET A 1 -24.22 14.37 1.63
C MET A 1 -23.68 15.79 1.53
N ASP A 2 -22.95 16.11 0.46
CA ASP A 2 -22.28 17.41 0.23
C ASP A 2 -23.11 18.66 0.52
N ARG A 3 -24.38 18.70 0.10
CA ARG A 3 -25.22 19.90 0.27
C ARG A 3 -25.47 20.25 1.75
N GLY A 4 -25.70 19.26 2.61
CA GLY A 4 -25.99 19.51 4.04
C GLY A 4 -24.75 19.95 4.81
N LEU A 5 -23.59 19.35 4.52
CA LEU A 5 -22.32 19.78 5.12
C LEU A 5 -21.94 21.19 4.68
N GLN A 6 -22.18 21.52 3.41
CA GLN A 6 -21.95 22.87 2.90
C GLN A 6 -22.84 23.91 3.59
N GLU A 7 -24.13 23.61 3.80
CA GLU A 7 -25.06 24.49 4.51
C GLU A 7 -24.63 24.75 5.97
N ILE A 8 -24.15 23.72 6.69
CA ILE A 8 -23.59 23.87 8.06
C ILE A 8 -22.38 24.80 8.05
N VAL A 9 -21.46 24.57 7.12
CA VAL A 9 -20.20 25.31 7.02
C VAL A 9 -20.46 26.78 6.68
N ASP A 10 -21.34 27.06 5.73
CA ASP A 10 -21.69 28.44 5.34
C ASP A 10 -22.44 29.16 6.46
N ALA A 11 -23.40 28.50 7.13
CA ALA A 11 -24.14 29.09 8.25
C ALA A 11 -23.23 29.39 9.46
N LEU A 12 -22.32 28.46 9.80
CA LEU A 12 -21.36 28.67 10.87
C LEU A 12 -20.36 29.78 10.50
N SER A 13 -19.83 29.78 9.28
CA SER A 13 -18.91 30.81 8.81
C SER A 13 -19.54 32.20 8.87
N LEU A 14 -20.80 32.33 8.47
CA LEU A 14 -21.54 33.59 8.55
C LEU A 14 -21.75 34.03 10.00
N SER A 15 -22.09 33.10 10.89
CA SER A 15 -22.35 33.37 12.30
C SER A 15 -21.08 33.78 13.07
N LEU A 16 -19.95 33.16 12.74
CA LEU A 16 -18.67 33.41 13.40
C LEU A 16 -17.86 34.53 12.74
N GLY A 17 -18.22 34.95 11.52
CA GLY A 17 -17.45 35.89 10.71
C GLY A 17 -16.04 35.40 10.37
N ARG A 18 -15.83 34.07 10.30
CA ARG A 18 -14.51 33.46 10.06
C ARG A 18 -14.62 32.23 9.16
N PRO A 19 -13.55 31.88 8.41
CA PRO A 19 -13.55 30.69 7.57
C PRO A 19 -13.71 29.39 8.36
N VAL A 20 -14.54 28.49 7.83
CA VAL A 20 -14.80 27.16 8.38
C VAL A 20 -14.40 26.10 7.34
N LEU A 21 -13.83 24.98 7.79
CA LEU A 21 -13.54 23.80 6.98
C LEU A 21 -13.97 22.57 7.78
N ILE A 22 -14.57 21.58 7.11
CA ILE A 22 -14.81 20.26 7.68
C ILE A 22 -14.03 19.25 6.84
N ASP A 23 -13.19 18.48 7.51
CA ASP A 23 -12.49 17.33 6.95
C ASP A 23 -13.08 16.01 7.48
N ASP A 24 -12.84 14.92 6.74
CA ASP A 24 -12.98 13.57 7.27
C ASP A 24 -11.88 13.22 8.30
N ALA A 25 -11.90 11.99 8.83
CA ALA A 25 -10.94 11.54 9.84
C ALA A 25 -9.49 11.47 9.31
N GLU A 26 -9.32 11.54 7.99
CA GLU A 26 -8.08 11.46 7.23
C GLU A 26 -7.59 12.84 6.73
N LEU A 27 -8.20 13.94 7.20
CA LEU A 27 -7.88 15.32 6.78
C LEU A 27 -8.14 15.61 5.30
N ARG A 28 -9.20 15.01 4.74
CA ARG A 28 -9.69 15.35 3.40
C ARG A 28 -10.88 16.30 3.50
N PRO A 29 -10.85 17.43 2.77
CA PRO A 29 -11.96 18.38 2.77
C PRO A 29 -13.28 17.75 2.30
N LEU A 30 -14.28 17.77 3.18
CA LEU A 30 -15.66 17.40 2.89
C LEU A 30 -16.50 18.63 2.52
N ALA A 31 -16.31 19.74 3.22
CA ALA A 31 -16.98 21.01 2.95
C ALA A 31 -16.17 22.19 3.49
N TYR A 32 -16.24 23.35 2.84
CA TYR A 32 -15.51 24.55 3.25
C TYR A 32 -16.28 25.82 2.88
N SER A 33 -16.16 26.86 3.71
CA SER A 33 -16.95 28.07 3.53
C SER A 33 -16.41 28.92 2.39
N SER A 34 -17.31 29.66 1.74
CA SER A 34 -16.92 30.73 0.83
C SER A 34 -16.19 31.87 1.60
N GLN A 35 -15.20 32.48 0.95
CA GLN A 35 -14.05 33.13 1.59
C GLN A 35 -14.39 34.36 2.47
N PHE A 36 -13.77 34.40 3.66
CA PHE A 36 -13.47 35.63 4.39
C PHE A 36 -11.96 35.65 4.72
N GLY A 37 -11.19 36.52 4.06
CA GLY A 37 -9.77 36.78 4.40
C GLY A 37 -8.72 35.85 3.77
N GLU A 38 -7.47 36.02 4.16
CA GLU A 38 -6.31 35.28 3.65
C GLU A 38 -6.32 33.81 4.11
N LEU A 39 -6.15 32.89 3.17
CA LEU A 39 -5.89 31.48 3.43
C LEU A 39 -4.40 31.28 3.66
N ASP A 40 -4.05 30.25 4.44
CA ASP A 40 -2.66 29.82 4.58
C ASP A 40 -2.28 28.75 3.55
N ASP A 41 -0.99 28.45 3.46
CA ASP A 41 -0.46 27.56 2.43
C ASP A 41 -1.01 26.14 2.57
N VAL A 42 -1.11 25.66 3.82
CA VAL A 42 -1.67 24.33 4.14
C VAL A 42 -3.12 24.22 3.69
N ARG A 43 -3.97 25.21 4.00
CA ARG A 43 -5.38 25.18 3.60
C ARG A 43 -5.52 25.29 2.09
N THR A 44 -4.75 26.16 1.44
CA THR A 44 -4.74 26.32 -0.02
C THR A 44 -4.38 25.02 -0.72
N ALA A 45 -3.28 24.38 -0.28
CA ALA A 45 -2.86 23.08 -0.78
C ALA A 45 -3.91 22.00 -0.54
N SER A 46 -4.55 21.99 0.64
CA SER A 46 -5.57 21.00 0.98
C SER A 46 -6.81 21.08 0.11
N ILE A 47 -7.29 22.28 -0.21
CA ILE A 47 -8.48 22.47 -1.05
C ILE A 47 -8.17 22.13 -2.51
N LEU A 48 -7.04 22.61 -3.04
CA LEU A 48 -6.64 22.36 -4.43
C LEU A 48 -6.27 20.89 -4.67
N GLY A 49 -5.54 20.28 -3.73
CA GLY A 49 -5.12 18.89 -3.78
C GLY A 49 -6.17 17.89 -3.26
N ARG A 50 -7.24 18.38 -2.61
CA ARG A 50 -8.23 17.57 -1.87
C ARG A 50 -7.62 16.68 -0.76
N HIS A 51 -6.47 17.08 -0.21
CA HIS A 51 -5.81 16.43 0.93
C HIS A 51 -4.77 17.37 1.55
N SER A 52 -4.61 17.36 2.88
CA SER A 52 -3.53 18.10 3.53
C SER A 52 -2.14 17.58 3.12
N PRO A 53 -1.13 18.46 2.94
CA PRO A 53 0.27 18.06 2.80
C PRO A 53 0.76 17.17 3.95
N ASP A 54 1.71 16.25 3.67
CA ASP A 54 2.15 15.24 4.65
C ASP A 54 2.80 15.85 5.90
N ASP A 55 3.61 16.89 5.74
CA ASP A 55 4.25 17.63 6.84
C ASP A 55 3.22 18.31 7.75
N ALA A 56 2.20 18.93 7.17
CA ALA A 56 1.08 19.50 7.91
C ALA A 56 0.25 18.44 8.63
N ARG A 57 -0.01 17.30 7.98
CA ARG A 57 -0.79 16.20 8.56
C ARG A 57 -0.09 15.58 9.77
N VAL A 58 1.22 15.30 9.67
CA VAL A 58 2.02 14.83 10.80
C VAL A 58 1.97 15.84 11.94
N ALA A 59 2.22 17.12 11.64
CA ALA A 59 2.16 18.17 12.66
C ALA A 59 0.79 18.27 13.35
N LEU A 60 -0.32 18.18 12.60
CA LEU A 60 -1.67 18.23 13.16
C LEU A 60 -2.00 16.99 14.02
N PHE A 61 -1.54 15.81 13.64
CA PHE A 61 -1.76 14.60 14.43
C PHE A 61 -0.91 14.52 15.69
N ASP A 62 0.31 15.07 15.66
CA ASP A 62 1.20 15.16 16.82
C ASP A 62 0.61 16.03 17.94
N GLU A 63 -0.28 16.97 17.60
CA GLU A 63 -1.06 17.77 18.56
C GLU A 63 -2.20 16.97 19.24
N GLY A 64 -2.35 15.68 18.94
CA GLY A 64 -3.25 14.77 19.64
C GLY A 64 -4.72 14.81 19.20
N ILE A 65 -5.03 15.42 18.05
CA ILE A 65 -6.42 15.55 17.56
C ILE A 65 -7.12 14.19 17.34
N ARG A 66 -6.36 13.11 17.09
CA ARG A 66 -6.91 11.77 16.90
C ARG A 66 -7.68 11.29 18.12
N THR A 67 -7.19 11.55 19.33
CA THR A 67 -7.75 11.03 20.58
C THR A 67 -8.50 12.09 21.41
N ALA A 68 -8.40 13.38 21.06
CA ALA A 68 -9.00 14.47 21.82
C ALA A 68 -10.54 14.35 22.00
N ALA A 69 -11.03 14.46 23.24
CA ALA A 69 -12.48 14.45 23.51
C ALA A 69 -13.17 15.80 23.22
N GLY A 70 -12.39 16.85 22.96
CA GLY A 70 -12.89 18.20 22.71
C GLY A 70 -11.96 19.02 21.81
N PRO A 71 -12.24 20.32 21.63
CA PRO A 71 -11.44 21.24 20.84
C PRO A 71 -9.98 21.26 21.27
N VAL A 72 -9.10 21.29 20.28
CA VAL A 72 -7.65 21.40 20.44
C VAL A 72 -7.20 22.70 19.78
N HIS A 73 -6.56 23.57 20.55
CA HIS A 73 -5.94 24.79 20.03
C HIS A 73 -4.54 24.44 19.54
N ILE A 74 -4.28 24.70 18.26
CA ILE A 74 -3.04 24.32 17.59
C ILE A 74 -2.29 25.61 17.23
N PRO A 75 -1.03 25.77 17.68
CA PRO A 75 -0.25 26.96 17.40
C PRO A 75 0.09 27.08 15.91
N ALA A 76 0.45 28.30 15.49
CA ALA A 76 0.97 28.52 14.15
C ALA A 76 2.31 27.79 13.97
N ARG A 77 2.54 27.27 12.76
CA ARG A 77 3.77 26.60 12.33
C ARG A 77 4.29 27.29 11.06
N PRO A 78 5.06 28.38 11.20
CA PRO A 78 5.56 29.16 10.08
C PRO A 78 6.47 28.37 9.14
N ASP A 79 7.14 27.33 9.64
CA ASP A 79 8.01 26.41 8.90
C ASP A 79 7.30 25.71 7.74
N ILE A 80 5.98 25.50 7.86
CA ILE A 80 5.13 24.86 6.85
C ILE A 80 4.00 25.80 6.37
N GLY A 81 4.11 27.11 6.63
CA GLY A 81 3.10 28.08 6.23
C GLY A 81 1.72 27.86 6.88
N MET A 82 1.67 27.28 8.09
CA MET A 82 0.43 26.99 8.82
C MET A 82 0.12 28.07 9.85
N ARG A 83 -1.09 28.65 9.78
CA ARG A 83 -1.63 29.56 10.79
C ARG A 83 -2.25 28.79 11.96
N ALA A 84 -2.28 29.46 13.12
CA ALA A 84 -2.91 28.96 14.33
C ALA A 84 -4.41 28.70 14.10
N ARG A 85 -4.91 27.60 14.66
CA ARG A 85 -6.26 27.11 14.39
C ARG A 85 -6.79 26.26 15.54
N VAL A 86 -8.10 26.17 15.65
CA VAL A 86 -8.77 25.22 16.52
C VAL A 86 -9.30 24.05 15.71
N CYS A 87 -8.99 22.85 16.17
CA CYS A 87 -9.58 21.61 15.72
C CYS A 87 -10.76 21.25 16.63
N VAL A 88 -11.98 21.25 16.12
CA VAL A 88 -13.17 20.76 16.83
C VAL A 88 -13.52 19.38 16.28
N PRO A 89 -13.48 18.32 17.08
CA PRO A 89 -13.70 16.99 16.55
C PRO A 89 -15.16 16.69 16.19
N LEU A 90 -15.37 15.99 15.07
CA LEU A 90 -16.64 15.34 14.74
C LEU A 90 -16.64 13.93 15.33
N VAL A 91 -17.56 13.65 16.25
CA VAL A 91 -17.67 12.35 16.92
C VAL A 91 -19.09 11.83 16.76
N GLY A 92 -19.23 10.60 16.26
CA GLY A 92 -20.51 9.91 16.15
C GLY A 92 -20.33 8.44 16.54
N GLY A 93 -21.28 7.87 17.29
CA GLY A 93 -21.20 6.46 17.74
C GLY A 93 -19.93 6.11 18.55
N GLY A 94 -19.32 7.09 19.21
CA GLY A 94 -18.09 6.90 20.00
C GLY A 94 -16.78 6.87 19.19
N ARG A 95 -16.81 7.15 17.87
CA ARG A 95 -15.63 7.22 17.00
C ARG A 95 -15.45 8.61 16.39
N ARG A 96 -14.21 8.96 16.02
CA ARG A 96 -13.90 10.16 15.25
C ARG A 96 -14.37 9.97 13.80
N LEU A 97 -15.19 10.88 13.31
CA LEU A 97 -15.67 10.91 11.93
C LEU A 97 -14.96 11.97 11.08
N GLY A 98 -14.33 12.95 11.73
CA GLY A 98 -13.64 14.04 11.06
C GLY A 98 -13.32 15.20 11.99
N TYR A 99 -13.03 16.36 11.40
CA TYR A 99 -12.61 17.55 12.12
C TYR A 99 -13.22 18.81 11.51
N LEU A 100 -13.63 19.74 12.36
CA LEU A 100 -14.05 21.09 12.00
C LEU A 100 -12.94 22.05 12.39
N TRP A 101 -12.51 22.88 11.45
CA TRP A 101 -11.38 23.78 11.60
C TRP A 101 -11.82 25.23 11.60
N LEU A 102 -11.29 25.99 12.57
CA LEU A 102 -11.44 27.44 12.67
C LEU A 102 -10.05 28.08 12.80
N PHE A 103 -9.82 29.23 12.17
CA PHE A 103 -8.60 30.00 12.46
C PHE A 103 -8.70 30.71 13.82
N GLU A 104 -7.55 30.81 14.50
CA GLU A 104 -7.34 31.47 15.80
C GLU A 104 -7.06 32.98 15.69
N ASP A 105 -7.30 33.58 14.53
CA ASP A 105 -7.05 35.01 14.29
C ASP A 105 -8.35 35.72 13.82
N PRO A 106 -9.06 36.42 14.73
CA PRO A 106 -8.77 36.57 16.16
C PRO A 106 -9.05 35.27 16.97
N PRO A 107 -8.56 35.15 18.22
CA PRO A 107 -8.75 33.96 19.06
C PRO A 107 -10.22 33.52 19.15
N VAL A 108 -10.46 32.21 19.17
CA VAL A 108 -11.83 31.69 19.19
C VAL A 108 -12.41 31.81 20.60
N ALA A 109 -13.48 32.61 20.75
CA ALA A 109 -14.14 32.77 22.05
C ALA A 109 -14.91 31.50 22.45
N GLU A 110 -15.14 31.29 23.75
CA GLU A 110 -15.87 30.11 24.24
C GLU A 110 -17.32 30.04 23.70
N ALA A 111 -17.95 31.19 23.43
CA ALA A 111 -19.26 31.23 22.78
C ALA A 111 -19.21 30.67 21.34
N ASP A 112 -18.17 31.04 20.58
CA ASP A 112 -17.94 30.57 19.21
C ASP A 112 -17.60 29.06 19.22
N LEU A 113 -16.80 28.61 20.20
CA LEU A 113 -16.50 27.18 20.37
C LEU A 113 -17.75 26.35 20.67
N ARG A 114 -18.71 26.88 21.44
CA ARG A 114 -20.00 26.20 21.68
C ARG A 114 -20.80 26.06 20.39
N LEU A 115 -20.85 27.10 19.55
CA LEU A 115 -21.48 27.03 18.23
C LEU A 115 -20.77 26.02 17.32
N ALA A 116 -19.44 26.04 17.30
CA ALA A 116 -18.64 25.11 16.50
C ALA A 116 -18.83 23.65 16.94
N ARG A 117 -18.93 23.37 18.25
CA ARG A 117 -19.26 22.04 18.77
C ARG A 117 -20.65 21.57 18.36
N ALA A 118 -21.65 22.47 18.38
CA ALA A 118 -23.00 22.15 17.94
C ALA A 118 -23.03 21.82 16.43
N ALA A 119 -22.36 22.64 15.61
CA ALA A 119 -22.20 22.39 14.18
C ALA A 119 -21.42 21.09 13.89
N ALA A 120 -20.37 20.78 14.66
CA ALA A 120 -19.64 19.53 14.55
C ALA A 120 -20.51 18.31 14.88
N ALA A 121 -21.40 18.41 15.87
CA ALA A 121 -22.35 17.35 16.19
C ALA A 121 -23.39 17.14 15.07
N GLU A 122 -23.88 18.22 14.46
CA GLU A 122 -24.78 18.15 13.30
C GLU A 122 -24.08 17.54 12.08
N ALA A 123 -22.86 17.97 11.79
CA ALA A 123 -22.04 17.40 10.72
C ALA A 123 -21.73 15.91 10.96
N ALA A 124 -21.44 15.52 12.20
CA ALA A 124 -21.25 14.11 12.56
C ALA A 124 -22.51 13.26 12.31
N ALA A 125 -23.71 13.82 12.54
CA ALA A 125 -24.97 13.13 12.24
C ALA A 125 -25.21 12.94 10.74
N LEU A 126 -24.67 13.84 9.90
CA LEU A 126 -24.69 13.68 8.44
C LEU A 126 -23.65 12.67 7.95
N VAL A 127 -22.42 12.71 8.46
CA VAL A 127 -21.31 11.83 8.02
C VAL A 127 -21.43 10.40 8.55
N GLY A 128 -21.98 10.22 9.76
CA GLY A 128 -22.06 8.94 10.45
C GLY A 128 -22.67 7.79 9.63
N PRO A 129 -23.87 7.95 9.04
CA PRO A 129 -24.53 6.89 8.28
C PRO A 129 -23.71 6.35 7.10
N ASP A 130 -23.07 7.23 6.31
CA ASP A 130 -22.24 6.79 5.18
C ASP A 130 -20.99 6.08 5.68
N ALA A 131 -20.36 6.59 6.74
CA ALA A 131 -19.19 5.95 7.35
C ALA A 131 -19.55 4.59 7.98
N ASP A 132 -20.75 4.42 8.54
CA ASP A 132 -21.25 3.14 9.08
C ASP A 132 -21.51 2.15 7.94
N ALA A 133 -22.17 2.60 6.86
CA ALA A 133 -22.42 1.78 5.68
C ALA A 133 -21.12 1.31 5.01
N GLN A 134 -20.11 2.18 4.92
CA GLN A 134 -18.78 1.82 4.43
C GLN A 134 -18.10 0.77 5.32
N LEU A 135 -18.17 0.93 6.65
CA LEU A 135 -17.59 -0.05 7.59
C LEU A 135 -18.27 -1.41 7.49
N LEU A 136 -19.61 -1.44 7.41
CA LEU A 136 -20.37 -2.68 7.24
C LEU A 136 -20.00 -3.37 5.92
N ARG A 137 -19.90 -2.61 4.83
CA ARG A 137 -19.44 -3.13 3.54
C ARG A 137 -18.04 -3.74 3.64
N ARG A 138 -17.08 -3.03 4.25
CA ARG A 138 -15.70 -3.53 4.43
C ARG A 138 -15.67 -4.84 5.21
N ARG A 139 -16.45 -4.95 6.29
CA ARG A 139 -16.57 -6.19 7.08
C ARG A 139 -17.18 -7.32 6.26
N HIS A 140 -18.18 -7.02 5.45
CA HIS A 140 -18.81 -8.00 4.57
C HIS A 140 -17.84 -8.49 3.49
N GLU A 141 -17.14 -7.58 2.81
CA GLU A 141 -16.10 -7.91 1.82
C GLU A 141 -14.96 -8.72 2.46
N GLN A 142 -14.52 -8.36 3.66
CA GLN A 142 -13.53 -9.12 4.43
C GLN A 142 -13.98 -10.59 4.64
N GLN A 143 -15.22 -10.81 5.06
CA GLN A 143 -15.77 -12.15 5.28
C GLN A 143 -15.82 -12.96 3.97
N LEU A 144 -16.27 -12.33 2.88
CA LEU A 144 -16.35 -12.99 1.57
C LEU A 144 -14.97 -13.38 1.04
N VAL A 145 -13.98 -12.48 1.12
CA VAL A 145 -12.62 -12.80 0.67
C VAL A 145 -12.00 -13.90 1.50
N VAL A 146 -12.14 -13.87 2.84
CA VAL A 146 -11.63 -14.94 3.71
C VAL A 146 -12.26 -16.29 3.33
N ALA A 147 -13.58 -16.33 3.13
CA ALA A 147 -14.29 -17.56 2.74
C ALA A 147 -13.90 -18.07 1.33
N LEU A 148 -13.61 -17.17 0.38
CA LEU A 148 -13.17 -17.56 -0.96
C LEU A 148 -11.72 -18.08 -0.98
N LEU A 149 -10.88 -17.59 -0.07
CA LEU A 149 -9.47 -17.98 0.02
C LEU A 149 -9.23 -19.16 0.96
N SER A 150 -10.23 -19.59 1.74
CA SER A 150 -10.10 -20.71 2.68
C SER A 150 -9.81 -22.04 1.98
N GLY A 151 -10.32 -22.21 0.76
CA GLY A 151 -10.27 -23.48 0.02
C GLY A 151 -11.26 -24.52 0.53
N GLU A 152 -12.08 -24.19 1.55
CA GLU A 152 -13.12 -25.06 2.06
C GLU A 152 -14.35 -25.01 1.15
N PRO A 153 -14.76 -26.13 0.52
CA PRO A 153 -15.74 -26.10 -0.56
C PRO A 153 -17.07 -25.42 -0.19
N ARG A 154 -17.56 -25.67 1.03
CA ARG A 154 -18.83 -25.10 1.52
C ARG A 154 -18.76 -23.59 1.73
N GLU A 155 -17.62 -23.07 2.18
CA GLU A 155 -17.43 -21.64 2.40
C GLU A 155 -17.32 -20.90 1.08
N VAL A 156 -16.56 -21.45 0.14
CA VAL A 156 -16.43 -20.92 -1.22
C VAL A 156 -17.79 -20.88 -1.92
N GLU A 157 -18.59 -21.95 -1.83
CA GLU A 157 -19.93 -22.02 -2.43
C GLU A 157 -20.90 -20.99 -1.82
N ALA A 158 -20.89 -20.83 -0.49
CA ALA A 158 -21.72 -19.84 0.19
C ALA A 158 -21.32 -18.40 -0.17
N ALA A 159 -20.02 -18.11 -0.24
CA ALA A 159 -19.50 -16.81 -0.63
C ALA A 159 -19.80 -16.51 -2.11
N ALA A 160 -19.64 -17.48 -3.01
CA ALA A 160 -20.00 -17.36 -4.42
C ALA A 160 -21.49 -17.04 -4.61
N THR A 161 -22.37 -17.76 -3.92
CA THR A 161 -23.82 -17.52 -3.94
C THR A 161 -24.16 -16.11 -3.47
N THR A 162 -23.47 -15.63 -2.42
CA THR A 162 -23.66 -14.28 -1.89
C THR A 162 -23.22 -13.21 -2.90
N LEU A 163 -22.05 -13.39 -3.53
CA LEU A 163 -21.55 -12.46 -4.56
C LEU A 163 -22.51 -12.34 -5.74
N GLU A 164 -23.09 -13.47 -6.19
CA GLU A 164 -24.09 -13.50 -7.25
C GLU A 164 -25.39 -12.78 -6.82
N ALA A 165 -25.92 -13.10 -5.64
CA ALA A 165 -27.13 -12.46 -5.12
C ALA A 165 -26.96 -10.94 -4.94
N GLU A 166 -25.76 -10.49 -4.54
CA GLU A 166 -25.44 -9.08 -4.38
C GLU A 166 -24.99 -8.39 -5.68
N HIS A 167 -25.01 -9.09 -6.82
CA HIS A 167 -24.67 -8.54 -8.14
C HIS A 167 -23.27 -7.92 -8.19
N TYR A 168 -22.27 -8.59 -7.62
CA TYR A 168 -20.89 -8.24 -7.93
C TYR A 168 -20.62 -8.49 -9.43
N LEU A 169 -19.98 -7.53 -10.10
CA LEU A 169 -19.71 -7.60 -11.55
C LEU A 169 -18.91 -8.86 -11.89
N PRO A 170 -19.01 -9.37 -13.14
CA PRO A 170 -18.51 -10.70 -13.45
C PRO A 170 -17.05 -10.79 -13.06
N LEU A 171 -16.81 -11.55 -12.00
CA LEU A 171 -15.46 -11.76 -11.51
C LEU A 171 -14.71 -12.64 -12.49
N ARG A 172 -15.35 -13.37 -13.41
CA ARG A 172 -14.70 -14.42 -14.20
C ARG A 172 -14.22 -13.96 -15.59
N PRO A 173 -12.97 -14.27 -15.98
CA PRO A 173 -11.93 -14.84 -15.12
C PRO A 173 -11.51 -13.84 -14.03
N VAL A 174 -11.28 -14.35 -12.81
CA VAL A 174 -10.96 -13.57 -11.60
C VAL A 174 -9.48 -13.68 -11.32
N CYS A 175 -8.89 -12.60 -10.82
CA CYS A 175 -7.49 -12.59 -10.40
C CYS A 175 -7.40 -12.09 -8.96
N VAL A 176 -6.36 -12.54 -8.27
CA VAL A 176 -6.00 -12.06 -6.93
C VAL A 176 -4.82 -11.11 -7.04
N TRP A 177 -4.98 -9.91 -6.50
CA TRP A 177 -3.89 -8.96 -6.30
C TRP A 177 -3.59 -8.86 -4.81
N VAL A 178 -2.31 -8.90 -4.47
CA VAL A 178 -1.83 -8.69 -3.10
C VAL A 178 -0.89 -7.50 -3.10
N ALA A 179 -1.15 -6.54 -2.24
CA ALA A 179 -0.29 -5.39 -2.05
C ALA A 179 0.27 -5.35 -0.63
N ALA A 180 1.54 -4.95 -0.51
CA ALA A 180 2.21 -4.62 0.74
C ALA A 180 2.89 -3.24 0.64
N PRO A 181 3.09 -2.53 1.76
CA PRO A 181 3.83 -1.27 1.76
C PRO A 181 5.32 -1.48 1.42
N ALA A 182 5.93 -0.52 0.71
CA ALA A 182 7.35 -0.55 0.33
C ALA A 182 8.15 0.37 1.28
N GLY A 183 8.78 -0.21 2.31
CA GLY A 183 9.61 0.53 3.27
C GLY A 183 10.41 -0.40 4.21
N PRO A 184 11.58 0.01 4.72
CA PRO A 184 12.36 -0.77 5.67
C PRO A 184 11.70 -0.67 7.06
N ALA A 185 11.40 -1.83 7.65
CA ALA A 185 10.69 -2.04 8.92
C ALA A 185 9.16 -1.90 8.87
N GLY A 186 8.48 -2.97 8.46
CA GLY A 186 7.22 -3.42 9.09
C GLY A 186 6.01 -2.48 9.12
N ASP A 187 6.01 -1.36 8.42
CA ASP A 187 4.92 -0.38 8.54
C ASP A 187 3.61 -0.97 8.00
N GLU A 188 2.61 -1.04 8.87
CA GLU A 188 1.23 -1.30 8.49
C GLU A 188 0.80 -0.30 7.41
N TRP A 189 -0.10 -0.72 6.52
CA TRP A 189 -0.76 0.25 5.64
C TRP A 189 -1.35 1.38 6.48
N SER A 190 -1.08 2.64 6.13
CA SER A 190 -1.88 3.71 6.70
C SER A 190 -3.34 3.48 6.33
N ALA A 191 -4.26 3.67 7.29
CA ALA A 191 -5.71 3.58 7.04
C ALA A 191 -6.12 4.43 5.83
N GLU A 192 -5.42 5.56 5.63
CA GLU A 192 -5.58 6.47 4.50
C GLU A 192 -5.20 5.85 3.15
N ALA A 193 -4.11 5.09 3.07
CA ALA A 193 -3.68 4.42 1.85
C ALA A 193 -4.68 3.34 1.44
N LEU A 194 -5.14 2.55 2.41
CA LEU A 194 -6.21 1.56 2.22
C LEU A 194 -7.51 2.24 1.75
N ASP A 195 -7.87 3.35 2.37
CA ASP A 195 -9.12 4.05 2.06
C ASP A 195 -9.06 4.79 0.73
N ARG A 196 -7.89 5.32 0.32
CA ARG A 196 -7.66 5.84 -1.04
C ARG A 196 -7.79 4.75 -2.08
N LEU A 197 -7.25 3.56 -1.83
CA LEU A 197 -7.41 2.45 -2.75
C LEU A 197 -8.89 2.10 -2.89
N ARG A 198 -9.56 1.87 -1.75
CA ARG A 198 -10.98 1.51 -1.72
C ARG A 198 -11.87 2.57 -2.36
N ALA A 199 -11.57 3.86 -2.18
CA ALA A 199 -12.33 4.94 -2.80
C ALA A 199 -12.18 5.01 -4.33
N ARG A 200 -11.06 4.52 -4.88
CA ARG A 200 -10.81 4.46 -6.32
C ARG A 200 -11.45 3.24 -6.99
N LEU A 201 -11.66 2.17 -6.24
CA LEU A 201 -12.38 0.99 -6.69
C LEU A 201 -13.88 1.31 -6.62
N ALA A 202 -14.57 1.41 -7.75
CA ALA A 202 -16.01 1.62 -7.69
C ALA A 202 -16.67 0.42 -7.02
N ALA A 203 -17.77 0.68 -6.29
CA ALA A 203 -18.53 -0.35 -5.61
C ALA A 203 -18.79 -1.54 -6.54
N LYS A 204 -18.50 -2.75 -6.05
CA LYS A 204 -18.73 -4.02 -6.75
C LYS A 204 -17.87 -4.27 -8.02
N GLN A 205 -16.84 -3.45 -8.27
CA GLN A 205 -15.81 -3.74 -9.29
C GLN A 205 -14.70 -4.66 -8.79
N ALA A 206 -14.47 -4.65 -7.48
CA ALA A 206 -13.57 -5.53 -6.76
C ALA A 206 -14.13 -5.77 -5.36
N ILE A 207 -13.72 -6.86 -4.72
CA ILE A 207 -13.85 -7.05 -3.28
C ILE A 207 -12.45 -7.02 -2.68
N CYS A 208 -12.27 -6.31 -1.57
CA CYS A 208 -10.96 -6.21 -0.92
C CYS A 208 -11.04 -6.55 0.56
N ALA A 209 -9.99 -7.18 1.04
CA ALA A 209 -9.81 -7.57 2.43
C ALA A 209 -8.38 -7.28 2.88
N GLU A 210 -8.20 -7.17 4.18
CA GLU A 210 -6.88 -7.08 4.79
C GLU A 210 -6.53 -8.42 5.44
N LEU A 211 -5.41 -9.01 5.03
CA LEU A 211 -4.93 -10.30 5.48
C LEU A 211 -3.43 -10.20 5.80
N ASP A 212 -3.06 -10.45 7.06
CA ASP A 212 -1.67 -10.40 7.53
C ASP A 212 -0.93 -9.09 7.18
N GLY A 213 -1.60 -7.95 7.39
CA GLY A 213 -1.06 -6.62 7.05
C GLY A 213 -0.95 -6.35 5.55
N ARG A 214 -1.52 -7.21 4.70
CA ARG A 214 -1.55 -7.06 3.24
C ARG A 214 -2.96 -6.79 2.77
N LEU A 215 -3.06 -6.00 1.72
CA LEU A 215 -4.31 -5.74 1.06
C LEU A 215 -4.49 -6.75 -0.06
N VAL A 216 -5.60 -7.49 0.00
CA VAL A 216 -5.94 -8.53 -0.97
C VAL A 216 -7.20 -8.09 -1.69
N CYS A 217 -7.11 -7.95 -3.01
CA CYS A 217 -8.24 -7.57 -3.86
C CYS A 217 -8.53 -8.63 -4.90
N LEU A 218 -9.79 -8.97 -5.06
CA LEU A 218 -10.29 -9.90 -6.07
C LEU A 218 -11.14 -9.11 -7.06
N ALA A 219 -10.80 -9.22 -8.35
CA ALA A 219 -11.50 -8.52 -9.43
C ALA A 219 -11.44 -9.30 -10.74
N GLY A 220 -12.39 -9.03 -11.63
CA GLY A 220 -12.37 -9.57 -12.98
C GLY A 220 -11.21 -9.02 -13.80
N VAL A 221 -10.51 -9.89 -14.52
CA VAL A 221 -9.31 -9.49 -15.29
C VAL A 221 -9.65 -8.86 -16.64
N ARG A 222 -10.89 -9.04 -17.12
CA ARG A 222 -11.35 -8.49 -18.39
C ARG A 222 -12.04 -7.14 -18.20
N GLY A 223 -11.74 -6.19 -19.09
CA GLY A 223 -12.41 -4.90 -19.16
C GLY A 223 -11.88 -3.87 -18.14
N LEU A 224 -12.75 -2.94 -17.73
CA LEU A 224 -12.39 -1.77 -16.92
C LEU A 224 -11.98 -2.12 -15.47
N ALA A 225 -12.39 -3.27 -14.94
CA ALA A 225 -12.19 -3.64 -13.53
C ALA A 225 -10.71 -3.97 -13.20
N GLY A 226 -10.07 -4.83 -13.98
CA GLY A 226 -8.63 -5.16 -13.80
C GLY A 226 -7.74 -3.93 -13.97
N ASN A 227 -8.04 -3.07 -14.94
CA ASN A 227 -7.33 -1.80 -15.13
C ASN A 227 -7.55 -0.84 -13.95
N ALA A 228 -8.77 -0.75 -13.43
CA ALA A 228 -9.06 0.08 -12.25
C ALA A 228 -8.32 -0.42 -11.00
N VAL A 229 -8.19 -1.74 -10.81
CA VAL A 229 -7.38 -2.30 -9.72
C VAL A 229 -5.90 -1.99 -9.91
N MET A 230 -5.36 -2.19 -11.11
CA MET A 230 -3.96 -1.87 -11.41
C MET A 230 -3.67 -0.37 -11.33
N GLU A 231 -4.60 0.48 -11.75
CA GLU A 231 -4.49 1.93 -11.62
C GLU A 231 -4.57 2.34 -10.15
N ALA A 232 -5.54 1.83 -9.40
CA ALA A 232 -5.68 2.11 -7.98
C ALA A 232 -4.44 1.65 -7.20
N LEU A 233 -3.91 0.44 -7.48
CA LEU A 233 -2.68 -0.07 -6.89
C LEU A 233 -1.43 0.66 -7.40
N GLY A 234 -1.44 1.11 -8.65
CA GLY A 234 -0.40 1.96 -9.25
C GLY A 234 -0.36 3.34 -8.61
N THR A 235 -1.50 3.91 -8.20
CA THR A 235 -1.51 5.14 -7.38
C THR A 235 -0.98 4.94 -5.97
N LEU A 236 -0.74 3.69 -5.54
CA LEU A 236 0.02 3.38 -4.32
C LEU A 236 1.55 3.38 -4.57
N SER A 237 2.03 3.39 -5.83
CA SER A 237 3.43 3.08 -6.20
C SER A 237 3.98 4.15 -7.17
N ALA A 238 5.03 4.94 -6.93
CA ALA A 238 6.27 4.71 -6.21
C ALA A 238 6.68 5.95 -5.39
N PRO A 239 7.44 5.75 -4.30
CA PRO A 239 8.13 4.52 -3.94
C PRO A 239 7.40 3.64 -2.89
N SER A 240 6.08 3.75 -2.74
CA SER A 240 5.39 3.38 -1.49
C SER A 240 4.67 2.02 -1.40
N ALA A 241 4.56 1.21 -2.46
CA ALA A 241 3.91 -0.10 -2.39
C ALA A 241 4.51 -1.15 -3.34
N LEU A 242 4.43 -2.41 -2.91
CA LEU A 242 4.78 -3.61 -3.66
C LEU A 242 3.50 -4.37 -4.03
N VAL A 243 3.40 -4.87 -5.26
CA VAL A 243 2.20 -5.55 -5.77
C VAL A 243 2.54 -6.88 -6.44
N GLY A 244 1.94 -7.95 -5.95
CA GLY A 244 1.95 -9.27 -6.58
C GLY A 244 0.59 -9.60 -7.18
N GLN A 245 0.58 -10.05 -8.43
CA GLN A 245 -0.61 -10.50 -9.14
C GLN A 245 -0.56 -12.02 -9.34
N GLY A 246 -1.64 -12.73 -8.99
CA GLY A 246 -1.84 -14.14 -9.32
C GLY A 246 -2.27 -14.35 -10.77
N GLU A 247 -2.47 -15.60 -11.16
CA GLU A 247 -3.07 -15.94 -12.44
C GLU A 247 -4.58 -15.67 -12.44
N ALA A 248 -5.12 -15.47 -13.64
CA ALA A 248 -6.55 -15.40 -13.89
C ALA A 248 -7.18 -16.81 -13.83
N VAL A 249 -8.24 -16.98 -13.03
CA VAL A 249 -8.95 -18.27 -12.84
C VAL A 249 -10.42 -18.14 -13.21
N GLU A 250 -11.00 -19.18 -13.80
CA GLU A 250 -12.43 -19.22 -14.15
C GLU A 250 -13.28 -19.79 -13.01
N ASP A 251 -12.66 -20.64 -12.18
CA ASP A 251 -13.30 -21.27 -11.03
C ASP A 251 -12.87 -20.61 -9.72
N LEU A 252 -13.83 -20.27 -8.88
CA LEU A 252 -13.56 -19.63 -7.58
C LEU A 252 -12.83 -20.59 -6.62
N TYR A 253 -12.94 -21.92 -6.82
CA TYR A 253 -12.16 -22.89 -6.05
C TYR A 253 -10.65 -22.82 -6.32
N GLU A 254 -10.22 -22.17 -7.40
CA GLU A 254 -8.81 -21.97 -7.73
C GLU A 254 -8.21 -20.70 -7.08
N LEU A 255 -9.05 -19.84 -6.49
CA LEU A 255 -8.63 -18.59 -5.82
C LEU A 255 -7.58 -18.79 -4.73
N PRO A 256 -7.63 -19.83 -3.87
CA PRO A 256 -6.55 -20.08 -2.90
C PRO A 256 -5.19 -20.31 -3.56
N THR A 257 -5.17 -20.95 -4.73
CA THR A 257 -3.94 -21.15 -5.51
C THR A 257 -3.46 -19.85 -6.14
N SER A 258 -4.38 -19.08 -6.75
CA SER A 258 -4.07 -17.76 -7.30
C SER A 258 -3.56 -16.80 -6.22
N TYR A 259 -4.12 -16.84 -5.01
CA TYR A 259 -3.63 -16.07 -3.86
C TYR A 259 -2.21 -16.45 -3.43
N ARG A 260 -1.90 -17.75 -3.29
CA ARG A 260 -0.52 -18.20 -3.01
C ARG A 260 0.47 -17.74 -4.07
N ARG A 261 0.05 -17.76 -5.35
CA ARG A 261 0.85 -17.31 -6.48
C ARG A 261 1.01 -15.79 -6.54
N ALA A 262 -0.01 -15.04 -6.14
CA ALA A 262 0.07 -13.59 -5.95
C ALA A 262 1.06 -13.22 -4.83
N LEU A 263 1.06 -13.96 -3.71
CA LEU A 263 2.06 -13.80 -2.64
C LEU A 263 3.49 -14.11 -3.14
N ALA A 264 3.67 -15.16 -3.94
CA ALA A 264 4.95 -15.46 -4.55
C ALA A 264 5.41 -14.35 -5.52
N ALA A 265 4.50 -13.80 -6.33
CA ALA A 265 4.77 -12.65 -7.17
C ALA A 265 5.15 -11.41 -6.34
N LEU A 266 4.48 -11.15 -5.22
CA LEU A 266 4.81 -10.05 -4.31
C LEU A 266 6.25 -10.14 -3.78
N ARG A 267 6.75 -11.35 -3.47
CA ARG A 267 8.15 -11.56 -3.05
C ARG A 267 9.15 -11.16 -4.13
N VAL A 268 8.82 -11.42 -5.40
CA VAL A 268 9.64 -11.00 -6.55
C VAL A 268 9.53 -9.49 -6.76
N ALA A 269 8.32 -8.94 -6.63
CA ALA A 269 8.05 -7.51 -6.75
C ALA A 269 8.89 -6.65 -5.79
N ALA A 270 9.17 -7.16 -4.57
CA ALA A 270 10.05 -6.51 -3.59
C ALA A 270 11.47 -6.24 -4.11
N HIS A 271 11.89 -6.93 -5.18
CA HIS A 271 13.22 -6.82 -5.77
C HIS A 271 13.18 -6.36 -7.23
N SER A 272 12.00 -5.97 -7.74
CA SER A 272 11.85 -5.40 -9.08
C SER A 272 11.87 -3.88 -9.01
N GLU A 273 12.43 -3.24 -10.05
CA GLU A 273 12.44 -1.77 -10.13
C GLU A 273 11.03 -1.17 -10.19
N SER A 274 10.06 -1.93 -10.72
CA SER A 274 8.67 -1.49 -10.81
C SER A 274 7.89 -1.64 -9.50
N GLY A 275 8.41 -2.36 -8.51
CA GLY A 275 7.65 -2.74 -7.31
C GLY A 275 6.46 -3.65 -7.61
N THR A 276 6.37 -4.21 -8.82
CA THR A 276 5.25 -5.03 -9.27
C THR A 276 5.71 -6.30 -9.94
N ALA A 277 4.95 -7.38 -9.79
CA ALA A 277 5.18 -8.62 -10.53
C ALA A 277 3.87 -9.40 -10.73
N SER A 278 3.78 -10.13 -11.84
CA SER A 278 2.65 -10.99 -12.18
C SER A 278 3.11 -12.43 -12.30
N TRP A 279 2.35 -13.36 -11.72
CA TRP A 279 2.66 -14.78 -11.72
C TRP A 279 2.93 -15.28 -13.14
N ASP A 280 2.15 -14.86 -14.13
CA ASP A 280 2.29 -15.22 -15.56
C ASP A 280 3.60 -14.80 -16.22
N LEU A 281 4.31 -13.84 -15.63
CA LEU A 281 5.54 -13.29 -16.17
C LEU A 281 6.79 -13.68 -15.36
N LEU A 282 6.64 -14.44 -14.28
CA LEU A 282 7.75 -14.77 -13.37
C LEU A 282 8.79 -15.74 -13.97
N GLY A 283 8.43 -16.55 -14.97
CA GLY A 283 9.34 -17.54 -15.56
C GLY A 283 9.95 -18.47 -14.50
N VAL A 284 11.29 -18.51 -14.42
CA VAL A 284 12.03 -19.35 -13.46
C VAL A 284 11.78 -18.96 -12.01
N GLU A 285 11.43 -17.69 -11.73
CA GLU A 285 11.17 -17.21 -10.37
C GLU A 285 9.97 -17.92 -9.72
N ARG A 286 9.06 -18.51 -10.50
CA ARG A 286 7.96 -19.37 -9.99
C ARG A 286 8.49 -20.57 -9.21
N VAL A 287 9.58 -21.17 -9.69
CA VAL A 287 10.19 -22.35 -9.07
C VAL A 287 10.98 -21.91 -7.84
N VAL A 288 11.75 -20.83 -7.95
CA VAL A 288 12.56 -20.32 -6.85
C VAL A 288 11.67 -19.89 -5.67
N THR A 289 10.57 -19.20 -5.92
CA THR A 289 9.63 -18.76 -4.88
C THR A 289 8.87 -19.90 -4.20
N ALA A 290 8.81 -21.08 -4.81
CA ALA A 290 8.22 -22.28 -4.21
C ALA A 290 9.18 -23.01 -3.25
N LEU A 291 10.49 -22.69 -3.28
CA LEU A 291 11.45 -23.22 -2.33
C LEU A 291 11.24 -22.60 -0.94
N PRO A 292 11.40 -23.37 0.14
CA PRO A 292 11.30 -22.85 1.50
C PRO A 292 12.44 -21.87 1.80
N ASP A 293 12.22 -20.90 2.69
CA ASP A 293 13.24 -19.90 3.05
C ASP A 293 14.49 -20.53 3.69
N ALA A 294 14.34 -21.72 4.29
CA ALA A 294 15.42 -22.56 4.81
C ALA A 294 16.35 -23.09 3.71
N ALA A 295 15.93 -23.10 2.44
CA ALA A 295 16.76 -23.60 1.33
C ALA A 295 18.07 -22.82 1.17
N LEU A 296 18.14 -21.56 1.62
CA LEU A 296 19.39 -20.79 1.63
C LEU A 296 20.39 -21.33 2.67
N GLU A 297 19.89 -21.88 3.79
CA GLU A 297 20.70 -22.44 4.87
C GLU A 297 21.29 -23.79 4.49
N ASP A 298 20.57 -24.54 3.64
CA ASP A 298 21.02 -25.82 3.07
C ASP A 298 22.07 -25.66 1.94
N LEU A 299 22.38 -24.42 1.53
CA LEU A 299 23.45 -24.18 0.55
C LEU A 299 24.83 -24.52 1.12
N PRO A 300 25.78 -25.02 0.30
CA PRO A 300 27.15 -25.24 0.71
C PRO A 300 27.77 -24.00 1.36
N ASP A 301 28.53 -24.21 2.44
CA ASP A 301 29.16 -23.13 3.22
C ASP A 301 29.96 -22.15 2.36
N GLY A 302 30.64 -22.65 1.33
CA GLY A 302 31.38 -21.81 0.39
C GLY A 302 30.49 -20.82 -0.34
N LEU A 303 29.35 -21.25 -0.88
CA LEU A 303 28.41 -20.38 -1.57
C LEU A 303 27.78 -19.38 -0.60
N ARG A 304 27.42 -19.79 0.61
CA ARG A 304 26.91 -18.86 1.64
C ARG A 304 27.95 -17.80 1.99
N ARG A 305 29.24 -18.18 2.13
CA ARG A 305 30.35 -17.23 2.32
C ARG A 305 30.55 -16.29 1.13
N LEU A 306 30.43 -16.78 -0.09
CA LEU A 306 30.53 -15.95 -1.30
C LEU A 306 29.42 -14.89 -1.31
N LEU A 307 28.16 -15.30 -1.08
CA LEU A 307 26.99 -14.42 -1.10
C LEU A 307 27.04 -13.35 -0.01
N ALA A 308 27.53 -13.70 1.18
CA ALA A 308 27.72 -12.76 2.29
C ALA A 308 29.01 -11.92 2.18
N GLY A 309 29.87 -12.22 1.21
CA GLY A 309 31.21 -11.67 1.09
C GLY A 309 31.31 -10.51 0.09
N ASP A 310 32.30 -10.59 -0.79
CA ASP A 310 32.63 -9.54 -1.75
C ASP A 310 31.54 -9.40 -2.83
N GLN A 311 30.79 -8.30 -2.76
CA GLN A 311 29.73 -7.96 -3.71
C GLN A 311 30.23 -7.84 -5.16
N ALA A 312 31.51 -7.52 -5.40
CA ALA A 312 32.06 -7.51 -6.74
C ALA A 312 32.19 -8.93 -7.31
N LEU A 313 32.46 -9.94 -6.47
CA LEU A 313 32.49 -11.35 -6.89
C LEU A 313 31.08 -11.87 -7.15
N VAL A 314 30.12 -11.54 -6.29
CA VAL A 314 28.70 -11.89 -6.50
C VAL A 314 28.18 -11.32 -7.82
N ARG A 315 28.40 -10.02 -8.08
CA ARG A 315 28.04 -9.39 -9.36
C ARG A 315 28.75 -10.01 -10.56
N THR A 316 30.00 -10.45 -10.37
CA THR A 316 30.77 -11.12 -11.44
C THR A 316 30.20 -12.50 -11.76
N LEU A 317 29.86 -13.29 -10.73
CA LEU A 317 29.23 -14.59 -10.89
C LEU A 317 27.87 -14.46 -11.59
N GLU A 318 27.03 -13.51 -11.15
CA GLU A 318 25.74 -13.26 -11.76
C GLU A 318 25.86 -12.92 -13.26
N ALA A 319 26.71 -11.93 -13.60
CA ALA A 319 26.90 -11.55 -15.00
C ALA A 319 27.49 -12.69 -15.85
N TYR A 320 28.40 -13.50 -15.27
CA TYR A 320 28.95 -14.66 -15.95
C TYR A 320 27.87 -15.68 -16.31
N LEU A 321 27.00 -15.97 -15.36
CA LEU A 321 25.92 -16.92 -15.49
C LEU A 321 24.80 -16.43 -16.43
N ASP A 322 24.41 -15.15 -16.34
CA ASP A 322 23.42 -14.54 -17.24
C ASP A 322 23.90 -14.47 -18.70
N HIS A 323 25.22 -14.45 -18.92
CA HIS A 323 25.83 -14.58 -20.25
C HIS A 323 26.19 -16.02 -20.63
N ALA A 324 25.55 -17.01 -19.99
CA ALA A 324 25.73 -18.44 -20.26
C ALA A 324 27.19 -18.91 -20.20
N GLY A 325 27.99 -18.29 -19.33
CA GLY A 325 29.41 -18.57 -19.15
C GLY A 325 30.34 -17.96 -20.23
N ASP A 326 29.84 -17.05 -21.06
CA ASP A 326 30.66 -16.37 -22.09
C ASP A 326 31.56 -15.30 -21.44
N VAL A 327 32.84 -15.62 -21.33
CA VAL A 327 33.88 -14.74 -20.76
C VAL A 327 33.98 -13.41 -21.49
N LYS A 328 33.82 -13.37 -22.83
CA LYS A 328 33.96 -12.14 -23.61
C LYS A 328 32.78 -11.20 -23.36
N ARG A 329 31.56 -11.74 -23.40
CA ARG A 329 30.33 -10.97 -23.12
C ARG A 329 30.30 -10.49 -21.68
N THR A 330 30.69 -11.34 -20.73
CA THR A 330 30.78 -10.99 -19.31
C THR A 330 31.79 -9.87 -19.05
N ALA A 331 32.99 -9.97 -19.64
CA ALA A 331 34.03 -8.95 -19.48
C ALA A 331 33.57 -7.60 -20.04
N ALA A 332 32.90 -7.60 -21.19
CA ALA A 332 32.33 -6.39 -21.78
C ALA A 332 31.22 -5.79 -20.91
N ALA A 333 30.29 -6.61 -20.42
CA ALA A 333 29.18 -6.16 -19.56
C ALA A 333 29.67 -5.54 -18.25
N LEU A 334 30.74 -6.08 -17.66
CA LEU A 334 31.33 -5.57 -16.42
C LEU A 334 32.42 -4.51 -16.63
N SER A 335 32.72 -4.13 -17.88
CA SER A 335 33.84 -3.25 -18.24
C SER A 335 35.19 -3.69 -17.65
N LEU A 336 35.42 -5.01 -17.60
CA LEU A 336 36.65 -5.61 -17.07
C LEU A 336 37.58 -6.05 -18.20
N HIS A 337 38.89 -5.94 -17.97
CA HIS A 337 39.85 -6.64 -18.81
C HIS A 337 39.76 -8.16 -18.57
N ARG A 338 39.98 -8.95 -19.63
CA ARG A 338 39.85 -10.42 -19.62
C ARG A 338 40.64 -11.08 -18.47
N GLY A 339 41.86 -10.61 -18.21
CA GLY A 339 42.69 -11.11 -17.10
C GLY A 339 42.08 -10.87 -15.71
N GLY A 340 41.44 -9.71 -15.52
CA GLY A 340 40.74 -9.39 -14.26
C GLY A 340 39.49 -10.24 -14.05
N LEU A 341 38.75 -10.54 -15.13
CA LEU A 341 37.62 -11.46 -15.05
C LEU A 341 38.06 -12.88 -14.67
N TYR A 342 39.11 -13.44 -15.31
CA TYR A 342 39.62 -14.77 -14.96
C TYR A 342 40.07 -14.85 -13.50
N TYR A 343 40.73 -13.81 -12.99
CA TYR A 343 41.10 -13.74 -11.57
C TYR A 343 39.87 -13.81 -10.66
N ARG A 344 38.81 -13.04 -10.96
CA ARG A 344 37.57 -13.06 -10.17
C ARG A 344 36.85 -14.40 -10.25
N LEU A 345 36.75 -15.00 -11.44
CA LEU A 345 36.12 -16.33 -11.61
C LEU A 345 36.86 -17.41 -10.82
N ARG A 346 38.20 -17.44 -10.89
CA ARG A 346 39.00 -18.36 -10.07
C ARG A 346 38.78 -18.13 -8.57
N ARG A 347 38.73 -16.87 -8.16
CA ARG A 347 38.47 -16.53 -6.76
C ARG A 347 37.08 -16.96 -6.30
N ILE A 348 36.08 -16.87 -7.17
CA ILE A 348 34.72 -17.37 -6.92
C ILE A 348 34.76 -18.89 -6.70
N GLU A 349 35.40 -19.65 -7.60
CA GLU A 349 35.56 -21.10 -7.48
C GLU A 349 36.25 -21.50 -6.17
N GLU A 350 37.32 -20.79 -5.79
CA GLU A 350 38.05 -21.00 -4.53
C GLU A 350 37.18 -20.75 -3.28
N VAL A 351 36.42 -19.65 -3.26
CA VAL A 351 35.60 -19.26 -2.09
C VAL A 351 34.37 -20.14 -1.98
N ALA A 352 33.69 -20.38 -3.11
CA ALA A 352 32.46 -21.15 -3.17
C ALA A 352 32.68 -22.67 -3.10
N GLY A 353 33.88 -23.15 -3.47
CA GLY A 353 34.17 -24.57 -3.56
C GLY A 353 33.43 -25.25 -4.71
N VAL A 354 33.28 -24.54 -5.83
CA VAL A 354 32.53 -24.99 -7.02
C VAL A 354 33.43 -24.96 -8.26
N ASN A 355 33.04 -25.68 -9.31
CA ASN A 355 33.64 -25.68 -10.63
C ASN A 355 32.67 -25.03 -11.64
N LEU A 356 32.96 -23.82 -12.11
CA LEU A 356 32.06 -23.09 -13.01
C LEU A 356 32.02 -23.67 -14.43
N HIS A 357 32.90 -24.63 -14.75
CA HIS A 357 32.80 -25.40 -15.98
C HIS A 357 31.79 -26.55 -15.89
N ASP A 358 31.44 -27.00 -14.68
CA ASP A 358 30.42 -28.01 -14.44
C ASP A 358 28.99 -27.44 -14.53
N GLY A 359 28.06 -28.24 -15.05
CA GLY A 359 26.68 -27.80 -15.27
C GLY A 359 25.86 -27.72 -13.97
N GLU A 360 26.04 -28.68 -13.08
CA GLU A 360 25.32 -28.77 -11.80
C GLU A 360 25.78 -27.65 -10.86
N ASP A 361 27.10 -27.41 -10.80
CA ASP A 361 27.66 -26.32 -10.00
C ASP A 361 27.17 -24.95 -10.49
N ARG A 362 27.06 -24.73 -11.81
CA ARG A 362 26.46 -23.50 -12.34
C ARG A 362 24.99 -23.36 -12.00
N LEU A 363 24.21 -24.44 -12.06
CA LEU A 363 22.79 -24.43 -11.66
C LEU A 363 22.65 -24.10 -10.18
N LEU A 364 23.46 -24.72 -9.32
CA LEU A 364 23.49 -24.44 -7.89
C LEU A 364 23.85 -22.98 -7.61
N CYS A 365 24.84 -22.42 -8.32
CA CYS A 365 25.18 -21.00 -8.24
C CYS A 365 24.02 -20.08 -8.66
N HIS A 366 23.32 -20.40 -9.76
CA HIS A 366 22.14 -19.66 -10.21
C HIS A 366 21.04 -19.63 -9.13
N LEU A 367 20.69 -20.80 -8.58
CA LEU A 367 19.68 -20.91 -7.54
C LEU A 367 20.10 -20.15 -6.27
N ALA A 368 21.36 -20.27 -5.87
CA ALA A 368 21.91 -19.58 -4.71
C ALA A 368 21.78 -18.05 -4.83
N LEU A 369 22.13 -17.48 -6.01
CA LEU A 369 21.97 -16.04 -6.28
C LEU A 369 20.50 -15.60 -6.21
N ARG A 370 19.59 -16.37 -6.82
CA ARG A 370 18.16 -16.06 -6.88
C ARG A 370 17.50 -16.13 -5.49
N LEU A 371 17.82 -17.16 -4.71
CA LEU A 371 17.38 -17.30 -3.32
C LEU A 371 17.92 -16.16 -2.42
N ALA A 372 19.19 -15.81 -2.58
CA ALA A 372 19.80 -14.74 -1.81
C ALA A 372 19.12 -13.38 -2.09
N ARG A 373 18.78 -13.11 -3.35
CA ARG A 373 18.00 -11.93 -3.73
C ARG A 373 16.67 -11.89 -2.98
N LEU A 374 15.90 -12.97 -3.00
CA LEU A 374 14.58 -13.02 -2.35
C LEU A 374 14.63 -12.87 -0.82
N LYS A 375 15.71 -13.31 -0.14
CA LYS A 375 15.86 -13.20 1.33
C LYS A 375 16.34 -11.82 1.78
N GLY A 376 17.00 -11.04 0.91
CA GLY A 376 17.59 -9.73 1.23
C GLY A 376 16.61 -8.69 1.81
N GLY A 377 15.30 -8.89 1.66
CA GLY A 377 14.25 -8.05 2.27
C GLY A 377 13.62 -8.55 3.58
N GLN A 378 13.89 -9.79 4.02
CA GLN A 378 13.27 -10.37 5.24
C GLN A 378 14.11 -10.22 6.52
N THR A 379 15.35 -9.71 6.42
CA THR A 379 16.34 -9.77 7.53
C THR A 379 16.60 -8.42 8.21
N GLN A 380 15.58 -7.58 8.35
CA GLN A 380 15.54 -6.51 9.36
C GLN A 380 14.22 -6.64 10.14
N GLY A 381 14.18 -7.66 11.00
CA GLY A 381 13.18 -7.81 12.06
C GLY A 381 13.78 -7.43 13.40
#